data_AF-A0A920CA29-F1
#
_entry.id   AF-A0A920CA29-F1
#
_cell.length_a   1.000
_cell.length_b   1.000
_cell.length_c   1.000
_cell.angle_alpha   90.00
_cell.angle_beta   90.00
_cell.angle_gamma   90.00
#
_symmetry.space_group_name_H-M   'P 1'
#
loop_
_entity.id
_entity.type
_entity.pdbx_description
1 polymer ?
#
loop_
_entity_poly.entity_id
_entity_poly.type
_entity_poly.pdbx_seq_one_letter_code
_entity_poly.pdbx_strand_id
1 'polypeptide(L)'
;MYRTNSIRVQPELINVYFEQSEIEKIKNWIMNITNATTSISSSINSIFLYKFIYQGLNHIEEQKMLVYVIDQNNDVFIHQISADTLRKINSFDTFQEKDRSTLLSYIGEDDWYKTNDLIMN
;
A
#
# COMPACT_ATOMS: atom_id res chain seq x y z
N MET A 1 2.42 -38.14 12.46
CA MET A 1 1.66 -37.13 11.70
C MET A 1 2.57 -35.91 11.52
N TYR A 2 3.04 -35.69 10.30
CA TYR A 2 3.96 -34.60 9.97
C TYR A 2 3.28 -33.25 10.21
N ARG A 3 3.74 -32.47 11.21
CA ARG A 3 3.47 -31.04 11.29
C ARG A 3 4.53 -30.36 10.45
N THR A 4 4.25 -30.21 9.16
CA THR A 4 5.13 -29.51 8.24
C THR A 4 5.16 -28.04 8.65
N ASN A 5 6.35 -27.59 9.04
CA ASN A 5 6.76 -26.21 9.29
C ASN A 5 6.00 -25.19 8.42
N SER A 6 5.12 -24.40 9.05
CA SER A 6 4.58 -23.20 8.42
C SER A 6 5.61 -22.06 8.50
N ILE A 7 6.74 -22.23 7.80
CA ILE A 7 7.67 -21.14 7.48
C ILE A 7 7.14 -20.49 6.20
N ARG A 8 5.94 -19.90 6.26
CA ARG A 8 5.61 -18.82 5.32
C ARG A 8 5.88 -17.56 6.09
N VAL A 9 7.06 -17.00 5.84
CA VAL A 9 7.39 -15.62 6.22
C VAL A 9 6.23 -14.78 5.70
N GLN A 10 5.57 -14.04 6.60
CA GLN A 10 4.52 -13.13 6.18
C GLN A 10 5.12 -12.20 5.12
N PRO A 11 4.47 -12.01 3.96
CA PRO A 11 4.99 -11.08 2.97
C PRO A 11 5.08 -9.70 3.63
N GLU A 12 6.27 -9.09 3.59
CA GLU A 12 6.55 -7.76 4.16
C GLU A 12 5.64 -6.67 3.55
N LEU A 13 4.96 -7.00 2.46
CA LEU A 13 4.13 -6.11 1.65
C LEU A 13 2.77 -5.78 2.27
N ILE A 14 2.25 -6.55 3.23
CA ILE A 14 0.89 -6.35 3.73
C ILE A 14 0.93 -5.95 5.20
N ASN A 15 0.85 -4.65 5.47
CA ASN A 15 0.56 -4.15 6.80
C ASN A 15 -0.96 -4.17 7.04
N VAL A 16 -1.38 -4.86 8.09
CA VAL A 16 -2.80 -4.95 8.49
C VAL A 16 -2.97 -4.27 9.85
N TYR A 17 -3.79 -3.22 9.89
CA TYR A 17 -4.12 -2.48 11.11
C TYR A 17 -5.52 -2.86 11.59
N PHE A 18 -5.66 -3.10 12.89
CA PHE A 18 -6.92 -3.54 13.50
C PHE A 18 -7.40 -2.60 14.61
N GLU A 19 -6.53 -1.77 15.16
CA GLU A 19 -6.89 -0.88 16.27
C GLU A 19 -7.61 0.37 15.75
N GLN A 20 -8.72 0.73 16.38
CA GLN A 20 -9.57 1.83 15.93
C GLN A 20 -8.84 3.18 15.92
N SER A 21 -7.87 3.36 16.81
CA SER A 21 -7.01 4.55 16.83
C SER A 21 -6.05 4.61 15.63
N GLU A 22 -5.53 3.47 15.16
CA GLU A 22 -4.72 3.38 13.94
C GLU A 22 -5.57 3.64 12.70
N ILE A 23 -6.79 3.09 12.65
CA ILE A 23 -7.74 3.32 11.56
C ILE A 23 -8.08 4.82 11.41
N GLU A 24 -8.34 5.53 12.51
CA GLU A 24 -8.63 6.97 12.48
C GLU A 24 -7.39 7.80 12.07
N LYS A 25 -6.17 7.41 12.48
CA LYS A 25 -4.92 8.06 12.00
C LYS A 25 -4.81 7.93 10.48
N ILE A 26 -5.03 6.73 9.93
CA ILE A 26 -4.95 6.49 8.49
C ILE A 26 -6.03 7.28 7.75
N LYS A 27 -7.26 7.30 8.28
CA LYS A 27 -8.38 8.04 7.69
C LYS A 27 -8.09 9.53 7.62
N ASN A 28 -7.60 10.13 8.70
CA ASN A 28 -7.21 11.54 8.74
C ASN A 28 -6.04 11.82 7.79
N TRP A 29 -5.08 10.92 7.71
CA TRP A 29 -3.95 11.04 6.78
C TRP A 29 -4.40 11.00 5.31
N ILE A 30 -5.33 10.11 4.93
CA ILE A 30 -5.93 10.08 3.59
C ILE A 30 -6.72 11.37 3.29
N MET A 31 -7.49 11.89 4.25
CA MET A 31 -8.27 13.12 4.01
C MET A 31 -7.41 14.38 3.86
N ASN A 32 -6.16 14.36 4.32
CA ASN A 32 -5.24 15.50 4.26
C ASN A 32 -4.32 15.47 3.03
N ILE A 33 -4.51 14.51 2.12
CA ILE A 33 -3.79 14.46 0.86
C ILE A 33 -4.14 15.70 0.04
N THR A 34 -3.16 16.59 -0.09
CA THR A 34 -3.41 17.96 -0.50
C THR A 34 -2.96 18.24 -1.93
N ASN A 35 -2.15 17.38 -2.55
CA ASN A 35 -1.62 17.64 -3.89
C ASN A 35 -1.64 16.37 -4.77
N ALA A 36 -2.33 16.44 -5.90
CA ALA A 36 -2.18 15.49 -6.98
C ALA A 36 -0.80 15.72 -7.63
N THR A 37 0.04 14.69 -7.66
CA THR A 37 1.29 14.69 -8.40
C THR A 37 1.16 13.76 -9.59
N THR A 38 1.52 14.20 -10.77
CA THR A 38 1.29 13.39 -11.98
C THR A 38 2.23 12.19 -12.09
N SER A 39 3.33 12.13 -11.32
CA SER A 39 4.27 11.01 -11.36
C SER A 39 5.10 10.87 -10.09
N ILE A 40 5.55 9.64 -9.81
CA ILE A 40 6.47 9.32 -8.72
C ILE A 40 7.92 9.46 -9.14
N SER A 41 8.81 9.62 -8.14
CA SER A 41 10.26 9.64 -8.34
C SER A 41 10.78 8.36 -9.00
N SER A 42 11.85 8.50 -9.77
CA SER A 42 12.50 7.37 -10.45
C SER A 42 13.28 6.44 -9.53
N SER A 43 13.49 6.81 -8.26
CA SER A 43 14.20 6.00 -7.27
C SER A 43 13.33 5.75 -6.05
N ILE A 44 12.92 4.49 -5.89
CA ILE A 44 12.04 4.05 -4.81
C ILE A 44 12.87 3.36 -3.74
N ASN A 45 12.69 3.76 -2.49
CA ASN A 45 13.30 3.09 -1.36
C ASN A 45 12.44 1.92 -0.86
N SER A 46 11.12 2.10 -0.81
CA SER A 46 10.20 1.11 -0.24
C SER A 46 8.80 1.20 -0.82
N ILE A 47 8.12 0.06 -0.93
CA ILE A 47 6.71 -0.04 -1.36
C ILE A 47 5.95 -0.88 -0.35
N PHE A 48 4.79 -0.38 0.08
CA PHE A 48 3.89 -1.01 1.03
C PHE A 48 2.48 -1.10 0.43
N LEU A 49 1.75 -2.16 0.76
CA LEU A 49 0.34 -2.30 0.44
C LEU A 49 -0.50 -2.18 1.70
N TYR A 50 -1.48 -1.29 1.65
CA TYR A 50 -2.46 -1.15 2.70
C TYR A 50 -3.83 -1.64 2.23
N LYS A 51 -4.41 -2.52 3.05
CA LYS A 51 -5.77 -3.02 2.88
C LYS A 51 -6.67 -2.39 3.93
N PHE A 52 -7.69 -1.68 3.49
CA PHE A 52 -8.74 -1.13 4.34
C PHE A 52 -10.01 -1.93 4.16
N ILE A 53 -10.59 -2.36 5.28
CA ILE A 53 -11.90 -3.02 5.32
C ILE A 53 -12.77 -2.17 6.25
N TYR A 54 -13.91 -1.70 5.77
CA TYR A 54 -14.82 -0.85 6.55
C TYR A 54 -16.27 -1.14 6.20
N GLN A 55 -17.20 -0.82 7.10
CA GLN A 55 -18.63 -0.86 6.77
C GLN A 55 -19.02 0.39 5.97
N GLY A 56 -19.50 0.18 4.75
CA GLY A 56 -20.08 1.22 3.91
C GLY A 56 -21.46 1.67 4.40
N LEU A 57 -22.01 2.70 3.76
CA LEU A 57 -23.27 3.36 4.13
C LEU A 57 -24.48 2.40 4.18
N ASN A 58 -24.43 1.29 3.46
CA ASN A 58 -25.50 0.28 3.40
C ASN A 58 -25.25 -0.93 4.33
N HIS A 59 -24.35 -0.82 5.30
CA HIS A 59 -23.88 -1.94 6.15
C HIS A 59 -23.22 -3.09 5.36
N ILE A 60 -22.82 -2.83 4.12
CA ILE A 60 -22.03 -3.77 3.30
C ILE A 60 -20.56 -3.52 3.61
N GLU A 61 -19.79 -4.59 3.79
CA GLU A 61 -18.34 -4.50 3.92
C GLU A 61 -17.73 -4.00 2.60
N GLU A 62 -17.05 -2.86 2.66
CA GLU A 62 -16.30 -2.27 1.57
C GLU A 62 -14.80 -2.45 1.81
N GLN A 63 -14.07 -2.61 0.71
CA GLN A 63 -12.63 -2.78 0.73
C GLN A 63 -11.96 -1.76 -0.17
N LYS A 64 -10.93 -1.09 0.34
CA LYS A 64 -10.02 -0.25 -0.46
C LYS A 64 -8.58 -0.73 -0.30
N MET A 65 -7.83 -0.61 -1.39
CA MET A 65 -6.43 -1.02 -1.45
C MET A 65 -5.59 0.16 -1.91
N LEU A 66 -4.54 0.48 -1.17
CA LEU A 66 -3.61 1.55 -1.48
C LEU A 66 -2.20 0.99 -1.59
N VAL A 67 -1.44 1.49 -2.55
CA VAL A 67 0.02 1.39 -2.57
C VAL A 67 0.56 2.65 -1.89
N TYR A 68 1.56 2.47 -1.04
CA TYR A 68 2.32 3.53 -0.39
C TYR A 68 3.78 3.36 -0.75
N VAL A 69 4.38 4.40 -1.31
CA VAL A 69 5.76 4.40 -1.82
C VAL A 69 6.53 5.47 -1.08
N ILE A 70 7.70 5.10 -0.55
CA ILE A 70 8.70 6.04 -0.05
C ILE A 70 9.83 6.08 -1.06
N ASP A 71 10.15 7.27 -1.56
CA ASP A 71 11.28 7.49 -2.45
C ASP A 71 12.61 7.65 -1.69
N GLN A 72 13.74 7.75 -2.38
CA GLN A 72 15.04 7.93 -1.74
C GLN A 72 15.23 9.29 -1.04
N ASN A 73 14.37 10.27 -1.32
CA ASN A 73 14.36 11.57 -0.66
C ASN A 73 13.44 11.58 0.58
N ASN A 74 12.88 10.43 0.95
CA ASN A 74 11.81 10.28 1.95
C ASN A 74 10.52 11.03 1.58
N ASP A 75 10.30 11.28 0.29
CA ASP A 75 9.00 11.73 -0.19
C ASP A 75 8.06 10.53 -0.28
N VAL A 76 6.81 10.77 0.11
CA VAL A 76 5.79 9.73 0.21
C VAL A 76 4.72 9.93 -0.84
N PHE A 77 4.42 8.84 -1.56
CA PHE A 77 3.43 8.81 -2.62
C PHE A 77 2.44 7.68 -2.40
N ILE A 78 1.17 7.94 -2.68
CA ILE A 78 0.14 6.91 -2.61
C ILE A 78 -0.67 6.83 -3.89
N HIS A 79 -1.16 5.63 -4.17
CA HIS A 79 -2.02 5.35 -5.31
C HIS A 79 -3.04 4.28 -4.95
N GLN A 80 -4.30 4.49 -5.35
CA GLN A 80 -5.34 3.50 -5.12
C GLN A 80 -5.29 2.44 -6.22
N ILE A 81 -5.26 1.17 -5.82
CA ILE A 81 -5.22 0.06 -6.77
C ILE A 81 -6.50 -0.78 -6.74
N SER A 82 -6.77 -1.42 -7.87
CA SER A 82 -7.85 -2.40 -7.99
C SER A 82 -7.49 -3.74 -7.34
N ALA A 83 -8.50 -4.58 -7.09
CA ALA A 83 -8.28 -5.95 -6.60
C ALA A 83 -7.49 -6.81 -7.60
N ASP A 84 -7.63 -6.57 -8.90
CA ASP A 84 -6.88 -7.29 -9.93
C ASP A 84 -5.42 -6.87 -9.97
N THR A 85 -5.14 -5.58 -9.79
CA THR A 85 -3.77 -5.05 -9.63
C THR A 85 -3.09 -5.67 -8.41
N LEU A 86 -3.80 -5.76 -7.28
CA LEU A 86 -3.29 -6.41 -6.07
C LEU A 86 -2.88 -7.87 -6.32
N ARG A 87 -3.68 -8.65 -7.04
CA ARG A 87 -3.33 -10.05 -7.35
C ARG A 87 -2.02 -10.18 -8.10
N LYS A 88 -1.73 -9.23 -9.00
CA LYS A 88 -0.46 -9.16 -9.75
C LYS A 88 0.72 -8.73 -8.87
N ILE A 89 0.49 -7.92 -7.85
CA ILE A 89 1.54 -7.47 -6.91
C ILE A 89 1.79 -8.52 -5.82
N ASN A 90 0.77 -9.25 -5.39
CA ASN A 90 0.90 -10.30 -4.38
C ASN A 90 1.72 -11.52 -4.85
N SER A 91 2.11 -11.60 -6.13
CA SER A 91 3.07 -12.61 -6.59
C SER A 91 4.51 -12.31 -6.20
N PHE A 92 4.79 -11.10 -5.67
CA PHE A 92 6.09 -10.72 -5.17
C PHE A 92 6.15 -11.01 -3.66
N ASP A 93 7.12 -11.83 -3.24
CA ASP A 93 7.31 -12.17 -1.83
C ASP A 93 8.01 -11.02 -1.05
N THR A 94 8.92 -10.30 -1.72
CA THR A 94 9.68 -9.16 -1.17
C THR A 94 9.93 -8.13 -2.28
N PHE A 95 9.93 -6.84 -1.95
CA PHE A 95 10.32 -5.81 -2.91
C PHE A 95 11.84 -5.84 -3.18
N GLN A 96 12.23 -5.92 -4.46
CA GLN A 96 13.60 -5.69 -4.90
C GLN A 96 13.61 -4.63 -6.01
N GLU A 97 14.67 -3.84 -6.11
CA GLU A 97 14.75 -2.76 -7.12
C GLU A 97 14.60 -3.28 -8.56
N LYS A 98 15.03 -4.52 -8.83
CA LYS A 98 14.84 -5.16 -10.14
C LYS A 98 13.36 -5.38 -10.51
N ASP A 99 12.48 -5.49 -9.51
CA ASP A 99 11.04 -5.75 -9.67
C ASP A 99 10.25 -4.45 -9.86
N ARG A 100 10.89 -3.29 -9.63
CA ARG A 100 10.28 -1.96 -9.67
C ARG A 100 9.53 -1.70 -10.97
N SER A 101 10.18 -1.88 -12.12
CA SER A 101 9.56 -1.59 -13.42
C SER A 101 8.31 -2.43 -13.66
N THR A 102 8.33 -3.69 -13.20
CA THR A 102 7.21 -4.60 -13.33
C THR A 102 6.08 -4.19 -12.39
N LEU A 103 6.38 -3.87 -11.13
CA LEU A 103 5.40 -3.41 -10.15
C LEU A 103 4.72 -2.11 -10.59
N LEU A 104 5.50 -1.12 -11.02
CA LEU A 104 4.96 0.14 -11.53
C LEU A 104 4.13 -0.06 -12.80
N SER A 105 4.50 -0.99 -13.68
CA SER A 105 3.68 -1.33 -14.86
C SER A 105 2.31 -1.90 -14.49
N TYR A 106 2.16 -2.51 -13.31
CA TYR A 106 0.89 -3.03 -12.82
C TYR A 106 0.05 -1.99 -12.08
N ILE A 107 0.71 -1.07 -11.37
CA ILE A 107 0.08 -0.02 -10.57
C ILE A 107 -0.39 1.11 -11.47
N GLY A 108 0.45 1.54 -12.41
CA GLY A 108 0.26 2.74 -13.21
C GLY A 108 1.26 3.84 -12.82
N GLU A 109 1.56 4.72 -13.77
CA GLU A 109 2.51 5.84 -13.58
C GLU A 109 1.79 7.16 -13.21
N ASP A 110 0.47 7.21 -13.39
CA ASP A 110 -0.39 8.38 -13.20
C ASP A 110 -1.21 8.29 -11.89
N ASP A 111 -1.94 9.37 -11.56
CA ASP A 111 -2.83 9.48 -10.40
C ASP A 111 -2.17 9.17 -9.05
N TRP A 112 -0.90 9.54 -8.91
CA TRP A 112 -0.19 9.47 -7.64
C TRP A 112 -0.46 10.71 -6.80
N TYR A 113 -0.50 10.52 -5.49
CA TYR A 113 -0.71 11.63 -4.58
C TYR A 113 0.45 11.73 -3.60
N LYS A 114 1.10 12.88 -3.59
CA LYS A 114 2.15 13.17 -2.60
C LYS A 114 1.49 13.47 -1.27
N THR A 115 2.01 12.84 -0.22
CA THR A 115 1.50 12.98 1.15
C THR A 115 2.68 13.01 2.13
N ASN A 116 2.38 13.20 3.42
CA ASN A 116 3.37 13.09 4.49
C ASN A 116 3.54 11.64 4.92
N ASP A 117 4.60 11.33 5.64
CA ASP A 117 4.77 10.00 6.24
C ASP A 117 3.60 9.63 7.16
N LEU A 118 3.15 8.37 7.03
CA LEU A 118 2.15 7.80 7.92
C LEU A 118 2.84 7.41 9.25
N ILE A 119 2.81 8.33 10.23
CA ILE A 119 3.41 8.08 11.56
C ILE A 119 2.50 7.17 12.39
N MET A 120 2.88 5.90 12.50
CA MET A 120 2.29 4.91 13.39
C MET A 120 3.12 4.81 14.67
N ASN A 121 2.81 5.66 15.66
CA ASN A 121 3.30 5.49 17.04
C ASN A 121 2.42 4.52 17.83
#